data_AF-B5X258-F1
#
_entry.id   AF-B5X258-F1
#
_cell.length_a   1.000
_cell.length_b   1.000
_cell.length_c   1.000
_cell.angle_alpha   90.00
_cell.angle_beta   90.00
_cell.angle_gamma   90.00
#
_symmetry.space_group_name_H-M   'P 1'
#
loop_
_entity.id
_entity.type
_entity.pdbx_description
1 polymer ?
#
loop_
_entity_poly.entity_id
_entity_poly.type
_entity_poly.pdbx_seq_one_letter_code
_entity_poly.pdbx_strand_id
1 'polypeptide(L)'
;MAFRRRNKSYPFFSQEFLIQNHADIVFSLVIFILIGLMFEATAKTAILFIQPQYNISTLSPEGEVTLYQYGWQDCTTILFYFFITIILHAVVQEYVLDKVNRRLHLSKSKNTKFSESGQLCVFHLVSSVWSFYILLTEGYVFHPSSLWENYPHVHLRFQVKFFYLTQLAYWLHALPEIYFQKVRKEEIPRQLQYICLYLLHISAAYLLNLSPVGLVLLCLQYLSELGFHIARIFYFTDESHQKMFDLWAVNFVFTRMVTLTLVFLAVGFGLARAENQGLDWDMGNFNTVLIRMPVLLLVSLTQSWLLWKFIRFQLKRWREFRHEQVARKRAAAKQTPRPLKRDSIGHHENGAIKAENGTSPRPKKIKTP
;
A
#
# COMPACT_ATOMS: atom_id res chain seq x y z
N MET A 1 -9.41 -33.47 -18.36
CA MET A 1 -8.22 -34.11 -17.75
C MET A 1 -7.58 -33.13 -16.79
N ALA A 2 -7.67 -33.41 -15.49
CA ALA A 2 -7.09 -32.57 -14.46
C ALA A 2 -5.56 -32.60 -14.55
N PHE A 3 -4.93 -31.43 -14.75
CA PHE A 3 -3.49 -31.26 -14.58
C PHE A 3 -3.15 -31.47 -13.10
N ARG A 4 -2.87 -32.72 -12.72
CA ARG A 4 -2.26 -33.06 -11.44
C ARG A 4 -0.88 -32.39 -11.44
N ARG A 5 -0.73 -31.24 -10.75
CA ARG A 5 0.59 -30.64 -10.48
C ARG A 5 1.41 -31.73 -9.80
N ARG A 6 2.36 -32.32 -10.52
CA ARG A 6 3.36 -33.21 -9.97
C ARG A 6 4.15 -32.38 -8.96
N ASN A 7 4.04 -32.69 -7.66
CA ASN A 7 4.87 -32.08 -6.62
C ASN A 7 6.32 -32.32 -7.02
N LYS A 8 6.99 -31.30 -7.57
CA LYS A 8 8.42 -31.36 -7.82
C LYS A 8 9.06 -31.36 -6.44
N SER A 9 9.63 -32.49 -6.04
CA SER A 9 10.47 -32.56 -4.85
C SER A 9 11.77 -31.83 -5.18
N TYR A 10 11.99 -30.68 -4.55
CA TYR A 10 13.24 -29.94 -4.67
C TYR A 10 14.22 -30.46 -3.60
N PRO A 11 15.53 -30.55 -3.90
CA PRO A 11 16.52 -30.87 -2.88
C PRO A 11 16.46 -29.87 -1.72
N PHE A 12 16.60 -30.34 -0.47
CA PHE A 12 16.42 -29.55 0.76
C PHE A 12 17.26 -28.27 0.86
N PHE A 13 18.39 -28.18 0.16
CA PHE A 13 19.26 -26.99 0.13
C PHE A 13 19.26 -26.25 -1.21
N SER A 14 18.33 -26.58 -2.11
CA SER A 14 18.20 -25.85 -3.36
C SER A 14 17.51 -24.51 -3.13
N GLN A 15 17.89 -23.51 -3.93
CA GLN A 15 17.25 -22.20 -3.97
C GLN A 15 15.72 -22.31 -4.14
N GLU A 16 15.26 -23.26 -4.96
CA GLU A 16 13.84 -23.47 -5.21
C GLU A 16 13.10 -24.05 -4.00
N PHE A 17 13.76 -24.89 -3.19
CA PHE A 17 13.18 -25.40 -1.94
C PHE A 17 12.99 -24.26 -0.93
N LEU A 18 14.00 -23.41 -0.75
CA LEU A 18 13.93 -22.28 0.18
C LEU A 18 12.84 -21.30 -0.24
N ILE A 19 12.75 -20.96 -1.52
CA ILE A 19 11.70 -20.05 -2.03
C ILE A 19 10.29 -20.65 -1.84
N GLN A 20 10.12 -21.96 -1.98
CA GLN A 20 8.78 -22.56 -1.83
C GLN A 20 8.35 -22.74 -0.38
N ASN A 21 9.28 -23.00 0.53
CA ASN A 21 8.99 -23.31 1.93
C ASN A 21 9.37 -22.15 2.89
N HIS A 22 9.69 -20.96 2.37
CA HIS A 22 10.16 -19.83 3.18
C HIS A 22 9.20 -19.51 4.34
N ALA A 23 7.90 -19.53 4.10
CA ALA A 23 6.88 -19.28 5.11
C ALA A 23 6.92 -20.32 6.24
N ASP A 24 7.02 -21.61 5.92
CA ASP A 24 7.07 -22.70 6.89
C ASP A 24 8.39 -22.72 7.68
N ILE A 25 9.51 -22.41 7.02
CA ILE A 25 10.83 -22.29 7.66
C ILE A 25 10.80 -21.14 8.67
N VAL A 26 10.31 -19.96 8.26
CA VAL A 26 10.22 -18.79 9.13
C VAL A 26 9.19 -19.01 10.25
N PHE A 27 8.07 -19.67 9.96
CA PHE A 27 7.09 -20.09 10.98
C PHE A 27 7.73 -20.98 12.04
N SER A 28 8.56 -21.95 11.64
CA SER A 28 9.29 -22.81 12.57
C SER A 28 10.23 -22.01 13.49
N LEU A 29 10.90 -20.97 12.97
CA LEU A 29 11.73 -20.06 13.77
C LEU A 29 10.90 -19.26 14.78
N VAL A 30 9.74 -18.75 14.37
CA VAL A 30 8.82 -18.04 15.28
C VAL A 30 8.34 -18.97 16.39
N ILE A 31 7.90 -20.19 16.06
CA ILE A 31 7.48 -21.19 17.05
C ILE A 31 8.62 -21.53 18.01
N PHE A 32 9.85 -21.66 17.51
CA PHE A 32 11.02 -21.88 18.37
C PHE A 32 11.20 -20.76 19.42
N ILE A 33 11.08 -19.49 19.00
CA ILE A 33 11.13 -18.34 19.92
C ILE A 33 9.97 -18.38 20.93
N LEU A 34 8.76 -18.72 20.47
CA LEU A 34 7.58 -18.82 21.33
C LEU A 34 7.68 -19.97 22.36
N ILE A 35 8.23 -21.12 21.98
CA ILE A 35 8.53 -22.22 22.91
C ILE A 35 9.55 -21.77 23.96
N GLY A 36 10.48 -20.88 23.59
CA GLY A 36 11.40 -20.24 24.53
C GLY A 36 10.72 -19.50 25.68
N LEU A 37 9.44 -19.08 25.55
CA LEU A 37 8.68 -18.50 26.65
C LEU A 37 8.24 -19.53 27.70
N MET A 38 8.20 -20.83 27.35
CA MET A 38 7.71 -21.88 28.24
C MET A 38 8.71 -22.26 29.33
N PHE A 39 9.99 -21.90 29.17
CA PHE A 39 11.05 -22.22 30.13
C PHE A 39 11.61 -20.95 30.76
N GLU A 40 11.71 -20.93 32.08
CA GLU A 40 12.19 -19.75 32.84
C GLU A 40 13.57 -19.26 32.39
N ALA A 41 14.48 -20.18 32.06
CA ALA A 41 15.83 -19.86 31.60
C ALA A 41 15.85 -19.13 30.25
N THR A 42 14.94 -19.45 29.33
CA THR A 42 14.90 -18.88 27.97
C THR A 42 13.87 -17.75 27.84
N ALA A 43 12.92 -17.64 28.77
CA ALA A 43 11.84 -16.66 28.72
C ALA A 43 12.35 -15.22 28.66
N LYS A 44 13.39 -14.89 29.45
CA LYS A 44 14.00 -13.55 29.44
C LYS A 44 14.52 -13.15 28.05
N THR A 45 15.11 -14.10 27.34
CA THR A 45 15.60 -13.88 25.97
C THR A 45 14.46 -13.82 24.96
N ALA A 46 13.45 -14.70 25.08
CA ALA A 46 12.31 -14.70 24.18
C ALA A 46 11.46 -13.41 24.28
N ILE A 47 11.30 -12.85 25.48
CA ILE A 47 10.56 -11.59 25.71
C ILE A 47 11.19 -10.40 24.95
N LEU A 48 12.52 -10.37 24.82
CA LEU A 48 13.27 -9.35 24.07
C LEU A 48 12.80 -9.25 22.60
N PHE A 49 12.42 -10.38 22.02
CA PHE A 49 11.91 -10.46 20.65
C PHE A 49 10.44 -10.02 20.55
N ILE A 50 9.62 -10.27 21.56
CA ILE A 50 8.15 -10.21 21.42
C ILE A 50 7.59 -8.85 21.83
N GLN A 51 8.08 -8.28 22.93
CA GLN A 51 7.53 -7.05 23.51
C GLN A 51 8.36 -5.81 23.12
N PRO A 52 7.76 -4.62 23.02
CA PRO A 52 8.51 -3.37 22.95
C PRO A 52 9.39 -3.18 24.19
N GLN A 53 10.64 -2.77 23.99
CA GLN A 53 11.64 -2.66 25.06
C GLN A 53 11.63 -1.28 25.72
N TYR A 54 12.43 -1.08 26.77
CA TYR A 54 12.59 0.23 27.45
C TYR A 54 11.27 0.81 28.03
N ASN A 55 10.50 -0.02 28.73
CA ASN A 55 9.31 0.42 29.44
C ASN A 55 9.69 1.18 30.73
N ILE A 56 8.98 2.27 30.99
CA ILE A 56 9.13 3.11 32.18
C ILE A 56 7.73 3.31 32.75
N SER A 57 7.55 2.93 34.01
CA SER A 57 6.31 3.19 34.74
C SER A 57 6.38 4.55 35.41
N THR A 58 5.42 5.43 35.11
CA THR A 58 5.25 6.72 35.79
C THR A 58 3.93 6.75 36.54
N LEU A 59 3.93 7.33 37.74
CA LEU A 59 2.73 7.53 38.54
C LEU A 59 2.01 8.78 38.03
N SER A 60 0.82 8.58 37.46
CA SER A 60 -0.13 9.63 37.08
C SER A 60 -1.24 9.73 38.13
N PRO A 61 -1.92 10.89 38.27
CA PRO A 61 -3.10 11.02 39.16
C PRO A 61 -4.21 10.00 38.87
N GLU A 62 -4.25 9.46 37.65
CA GLU A 62 -5.23 8.47 37.17
C GLU A 62 -4.75 7.01 37.32
N GLY A 63 -3.52 6.78 37.81
CA GLY A 63 -2.92 5.47 37.98
C GLY A 63 -1.50 5.34 37.42
N GLU A 64 -0.95 4.13 37.47
CA GLU A 64 0.35 3.84 36.86
C GLU A 64 0.22 3.80 35.33
N VAL A 65 1.02 4.63 34.65
CA VAL A 65 1.08 4.69 33.18
C VAL A 65 2.43 4.16 32.71
N THR A 66 2.40 3.16 31.84
CA THR A 66 3.62 2.61 31.21
C THR A 66 3.91 3.34 29.90
N LEU A 67 5.08 3.97 29.83
CA LEU A 67 5.61 4.65 28.64
C LEU A 67 6.86 3.94 28.14
N TYR A 68 7.28 4.22 26.91
CA TYR A 68 8.39 3.54 26.26
C TYR A 68 9.33 4.53 25.60
N GLN A 69 10.63 4.26 25.67
CA GLN A 69 11.67 5.01 24.95
C GLN A 69 12.19 4.20 23.77
N TYR A 70 12.83 4.82 22.78
CA TYR A 70 13.52 4.05 21.73
C TYR A 70 14.85 3.49 22.25
N GLY A 71 15.33 2.40 21.65
CA GLY A 71 16.71 1.96 21.87
C GLY A 71 17.12 0.76 21.04
N TRP A 72 18.38 0.36 21.15
CA TRP A 72 18.98 -0.66 20.27
C TRP A 72 18.32 -2.04 20.39
N GLN A 73 17.79 -2.39 21.57
CA GLN A 73 17.08 -3.65 21.76
C GLN A 73 15.81 -3.76 20.90
N ASP A 74 15.26 -2.64 20.43
CA ASP A 74 14.14 -2.63 19.50
C ASP A 74 14.48 -3.33 18.17
N CYS A 75 15.75 -3.41 17.77
CA CYS A 75 16.18 -4.18 16.59
C CYS A 75 15.80 -5.67 16.71
N THR A 76 15.86 -6.22 17.92
CA THR A 76 15.47 -7.62 18.19
C THR A 76 13.97 -7.81 18.03
N THR A 77 13.19 -6.84 18.52
CA THR A 77 11.74 -6.80 18.33
C THR A 77 11.38 -6.65 16.85
N ILE A 78 12.01 -5.72 16.14
CA ILE A 78 11.83 -5.54 14.69
C ILE A 78 12.14 -6.83 13.94
N LEU A 79 13.21 -7.55 14.30
CA LEU A 79 13.57 -8.82 13.67
C LEU A 79 12.50 -9.90 13.89
N PHE A 80 11.92 -9.99 15.09
CA PHE A 80 10.82 -10.91 15.34
C PHE A 80 9.59 -10.59 14.49
N TYR A 81 9.15 -9.32 14.48
CA TYR A 81 8.00 -8.92 13.68
C TYR A 81 8.29 -8.97 12.17
N PHE A 82 9.56 -8.91 11.75
CA PHE A 82 9.98 -9.16 10.38
C PHE A 82 9.71 -10.62 9.97
N PHE A 83 9.90 -11.59 10.87
CA PHE A 83 9.50 -12.98 10.61
C PHE A 83 7.98 -13.13 10.55
N ILE A 84 7.26 -12.46 11.45
CA ILE A 84 5.79 -12.45 11.43
C ILE A 84 5.26 -11.87 10.12
N THR A 85 5.83 -10.77 9.61
CA THR A 85 5.38 -10.16 8.36
C THR A 85 5.66 -11.04 7.13
N ILE A 86 6.75 -11.82 7.10
CA ILE A 86 6.98 -12.83 6.06
C ILE A 86 5.85 -13.88 6.07
N ILE A 87 5.48 -14.40 7.24
CA ILE A 87 4.40 -15.39 7.37
C ILE A 87 3.07 -14.78 6.92
N LEU A 88 2.75 -13.56 7.39
CA LEU A 88 1.52 -12.86 7.01
C LEU A 88 1.46 -12.59 5.50
N HIS A 89 2.58 -12.20 4.87
CA HIS A 89 2.66 -12.01 3.43
C HIS A 89 2.26 -13.30 2.68
N ALA A 90 2.85 -14.43 3.07
CA ALA A 90 2.58 -15.73 2.46
C ALA A 90 1.11 -16.14 2.67
N VAL A 91 0.56 -15.94 3.88
CA VAL A 91 -0.85 -16.23 4.18
C VAL A 91 -1.78 -15.38 3.31
N VAL A 92 -1.56 -14.07 3.21
CA VAL A 92 -2.35 -13.19 2.35
C VAL A 92 -2.24 -13.62 0.89
N GLN A 93 -1.04 -14.00 0.44
CA GLN A 93 -0.82 -14.46 -0.93
C GLN A 93 -1.64 -15.72 -1.24
N GLU A 94 -1.50 -16.76 -0.42
CA GLU A 94 -2.10 -18.07 -0.66
C GLU A 94 -3.61 -18.07 -0.44
N TYR A 95 -4.07 -17.49 0.67
CA TYR A 95 -5.45 -17.62 1.13
C TYR A 95 -6.38 -16.53 0.59
N VAL A 96 -5.85 -15.38 0.17
CA VAL A 96 -6.65 -14.26 -0.37
C VAL A 96 -6.36 -14.07 -1.86
N LEU A 97 -5.14 -13.66 -2.20
CA LEU A 97 -4.84 -13.18 -3.55
C LEU A 97 -4.89 -14.29 -4.59
N ASP A 98 -4.29 -15.45 -4.30
CA ASP A 98 -4.30 -16.60 -5.21
C ASP A 98 -5.71 -17.17 -5.40
N LYS A 99 -6.57 -17.12 -4.37
CA LYS A 99 -7.99 -17.49 -4.52
C LYS A 99 -8.73 -16.56 -5.46
N VAL A 100 -8.50 -15.24 -5.35
CA VAL A 100 -9.11 -14.24 -6.22
C VAL A 100 -8.58 -14.35 -7.66
N ASN A 101 -7.27 -14.48 -7.82
CA ASN A 101 -6.61 -14.64 -9.12
C ASN A 101 -7.11 -15.87 -9.89
N ARG A 102 -7.38 -16.99 -9.19
CA ARG A 102 -7.97 -18.18 -9.81
C ARG A 102 -9.38 -17.94 -10.37
N ARG A 103 -10.13 -16.96 -9.83
CA ARG A 103 -11.47 -16.60 -10.32
C ARG A 103 -11.45 -15.57 -11.45
N LEU A 104 -10.49 -14.65 -11.44
CA LEU A 104 -10.43 -13.52 -12.39
C LEU A 104 -9.77 -13.87 -13.74
N HIS A 105 -9.15 -15.05 -13.88
CA HIS A 105 -8.51 -15.51 -15.13
C HIS A 105 -7.62 -14.47 -15.84
N LEU A 106 -6.87 -13.69 -15.05
CA LEU A 106 -6.01 -12.61 -15.56
C LEU A 106 -4.81 -13.16 -16.35
N SER A 107 -4.33 -12.39 -17.32
CA SER A 107 -3.07 -12.69 -18.02
C SER A 107 -1.89 -12.72 -17.04
N LYS A 108 -0.81 -13.46 -17.37
CA LYS A 108 0.36 -13.60 -16.49
C LYS A 108 0.92 -12.24 -16.01
N SER A 109 1.00 -11.27 -16.91
CA SER A 109 1.49 -9.91 -16.60
C SER A 109 0.53 -9.11 -15.72
N LYS A 110 -0.80 -9.19 -15.98
CA LYS A 110 -1.81 -8.57 -15.12
C LYS A 110 -1.85 -9.21 -13.74
N ASN A 111 -1.72 -10.53 -13.67
CA ASN A 111 -1.73 -11.30 -12.43
C ASN A 111 -0.58 -10.90 -11.48
N THR A 112 0.68 -10.83 -11.96
CA THR A 112 1.81 -10.36 -11.13
C THR A 112 1.56 -8.96 -10.54
N LYS A 113 1.05 -8.03 -11.37
CA LYS A 113 0.73 -6.66 -10.96
C LYS A 113 -0.46 -6.60 -9.98
N PHE A 114 -1.43 -7.50 -10.15
CA PHE A 114 -2.57 -7.64 -9.26
C PHE A 114 -2.10 -8.14 -7.89
N SER A 115 -1.26 -9.16 -7.83
CA SER A 115 -0.72 -9.69 -6.57
C SER A 115 0.13 -8.64 -5.83
N GLU A 116 1.04 -7.95 -6.51
CA GLU A 116 1.83 -6.83 -5.92
C GLU A 116 0.90 -5.76 -5.33
N SER A 117 -0.13 -5.35 -6.11
CA SER A 117 -1.10 -4.35 -5.65
C SER A 117 -1.99 -4.86 -4.53
N GLY A 118 -2.33 -6.15 -4.52
CA GLY A 118 -3.14 -6.81 -3.51
C GLY A 118 -2.45 -6.84 -2.15
N GLN A 119 -1.18 -7.24 -2.13
CA GLN A 119 -0.37 -7.24 -0.90
C GLN A 119 -0.28 -5.84 -0.30
N LEU A 120 0.09 -4.85 -1.12
CA LEU A 120 0.20 -3.46 -0.69
C LEU A 120 -1.17 -2.89 -0.27
N CYS A 121 -2.27 -3.28 -0.92
CA CYS A 121 -3.61 -2.87 -0.52
C CYS A 121 -3.96 -3.36 0.90
N VAL A 122 -3.68 -4.64 1.20
CA VAL A 122 -3.95 -5.21 2.53
C VAL A 122 -3.11 -4.51 3.59
N PHE A 123 -1.81 -4.34 3.33
CA PHE A 123 -0.93 -3.64 4.25
C PHE A 123 -1.36 -2.19 4.49
N HIS A 124 -1.56 -1.41 3.44
CA HIS A 124 -1.95 -0.01 3.59
C HIS A 124 -3.34 0.14 4.23
N LEU A 125 -4.27 -0.78 4.01
CA LEU A 125 -5.56 -0.77 4.71
C LEU A 125 -5.37 -0.94 6.21
N VAL A 126 -4.67 -1.98 6.64
CA VAL A 126 -4.44 -2.27 8.07
C VAL A 126 -3.64 -1.12 8.71
N SER A 127 -2.56 -0.68 8.09
CA SER A 127 -1.72 0.40 8.62
C SER A 127 -2.43 1.76 8.63
N SER A 128 -3.29 2.07 7.65
CA SER A 128 -4.10 3.29 7.67
C SER A 128 -5.14 3.27 8.79
N VAL A 129 -5.86 2.16 8.98
CA VAL A 129 -6.83 2.03 10.08
C VAL A 129 -6.13 2.15 11.43
N TRP A 130 -5.00 1.46 11.60
CA TRP A 130 -4.24 1.49 12.86
C TRP A 130 -3.64 2.87 13.14
N SER A 131 -2.98 3.50 12.16
CA SER A 131 -2.45 4.86 12.35
C SER A 131 -3.56 5.86 12.64
N PHE A 132 -4.68 5.81 11.92
CA PHE A 132 -5.82 6.69 12.18
C PHE A 132 -6.40 6.50 13.59
N TYR A 133 -6.51 5.26 14.06
CA TYR A 133 -6.91 4.97 15.45
C TYR A 133 -5.95 5.60 16.47
N ILE A 134 -4.63 5.51 16.25
CA ILE A 134 -3.65 6.16 17.13
C ILE A 134 -3.80 7.69 17.07
N LEU A 135 -3.99 8.27 15.88
CA LEU A 135 -4.19 9.72 15.74
C LEU A 135 -5.40 10.24 16.51
N LEU A 136 -6.50 9.47 16.55
CA LEU A 136 -7.69 9.81 17.32
C LEU A 136 -7.46 9.68 18.83
N THR A 137 -6.82 8.59 19.27
CA THR A 137 -6.61 8.31 20.70
C THR A 137 -5.55 9.21 21.34
N GLU A 138 -4.52 9.63 20.60
CA GLU A 138 -3.53 10.61 21.08
C GLU A 138 -3.99 12.07 20.87
N GLY A 139 -5.12 12.30 20.18
CA GLY A 139 -5.70 13.64 19.99
C GLY A 139 -5.00 14.52 18.95
N TYR A 140 -4.07 13.98 18.15
CA TYR A 140 -3.28 14.73 17.16
C TYR A 140 -4.13 15.37 16.05
N VAL A 141 -5.31 14.82 15.76
CA VAL A 141 -6.23 15.39 14.76
C VAL A 141 -6.87 16.69 15.26
N PHE A 142 -7.15 16.77 16.56
CA PHE A 142 -7.90 17.89 17.16
C PHE A 142 -6.99 19.01 17.65
N HIS A 143 -5.74 18.71 17.96
CA HIS A 143 -4.75 19.69 18.44
C HIS A 143 -3.48 19.66 17.57
N PRO A 144 -3.48 20.26 16.37
CA PRO A 144 -2.33 20.18 15.45
C PRO A 144 -1.02 20.72 16.02
N SER A 145 -1.07 21.60 17.02
CA SER A 145 0.12 22.14 17.70
C SER A 145 0.87 21.08 18.51
N SER A 146 0.17 20.04 18.99
CA SER A 146 0.76 18.88 19.68
C SER A 146 1.78 18.11 18.85
N LEU A 147 1.85 18.36 17.54
CA LEU A 147 2.85 17.76 16.67
C LEU A 147 4.28 18.25 16.97
N TRP A 148 4.43 19.46 17.51
CA TRP A 148 5.74 20.06 17.84
C TRP A 148 5.82 20.63 19.25
N GLU A 149 4.70 20.91 19.90
CA GLU A 149 4.68 21.28 21.33
C GLU A 149 5.24 20.15 22.18
N ASN A 150 5.96 20.50 23.25
CA ASN A 150 6.60 19.54 24.16
C ASN A 150 7.59 18.56 23.50
N TYR A 151 8.04 18.84 22.27
CA TYR A 151 9.20 18.16 21.71
C TYR A 151 10.40 18.34 22.67
N PRO A 152 11.26 17.32 22.90
CA PRO A 152 11.25 15.99 22.28
C PRO A 152 10.23 15.02 22.89
N HIS A 153 9.58 14.25 22.01
CA HIS A 153 8.60 13.22 22.40
C HIS A 153 9.29 11.89 22.75
N VAL A 154 10.13 11.90 23.79
CA VAL A 154 10.95 10.74 24.19
C VAL A 154 10.10 9.59 24.72
N HIS A 155 8.97 9.92 25.37
CA HIS A 155 8.08 8.95 25.99
C HIS A 155 6.91 8.62 25.07
N LEU A 156 6.88 7.39 24.56
CA LEU A 156 5.86 6.89 23.65
C LEU A 156 4.89 5.96 24.37
N ARG A 157 3.61 6.04 24.05
CA ARG A 157 2.67 4.98 24.44
C ARG A 157 2.99 3.69 23.70
N PHE A 158 2.63 2.56 24.30
CA PHE A 158 2.78 1.23 23.69
C PHE A 158 2.34 1.20 22.23
N GLN A 159 1.13 1.71 21.93
CA GLN A 159 0.55 1.68 20.58
C GLN A 159 1.40 2.45 19.55
N VAL A 160 1.96 3.60 19.92
CA VAL A 160 2.78 4.43 19.04
C VAL A 160 4.10 3.72 18.75
N LYS A 161 4.80 3.28 19.81
CA LYS A 161 6.06 2.55 19.66
C LYS A 161 5.87 1.29 18.83
N PHE A 162 4.87 0.48 19.20
CA PHE A 162 4.60 -0.79 18.54
C PHE A 162 4.23 -0.62 17.07
N PHE A 163 3.50 0.44 16.73
CA PHE A 163 3.22 0.81 15.34
C PHE A 163 4.51 1.04 14.56
N TYR A 164 5.43 1.87 15.05
CA TYR A 164 6.70 2.18 14.39
C TYR A 164 7.57 0.93 14.17
N LEU A 165 7.74 0.09 15.21
CA LEU A 165 8.51 -1.15 15.11
C LEU A 165 7.92 -2.09 14.06
N THR A 166 6.60 -2.21 14.02
CA THR A 166 5.89 -3.05 13.03
C THR A 166 6.01 -2.48 11.62
N GLN A 167 5.96 -1.15 11.43
CA GLN A 167 6.15 -0.55 10.11
C GLN A 167 7.59 -0.78 9.59
N LEU A 168 8.60 -0.65 10.46
CA LEU A 168 9.98 -0.96 10.11
C LEU A 168 10.15 -2.44 9.73
N ALA A 169 9.59 -3.34 10.55
CA ALA A 169 9.59 -4.77 10.28
C ALA A 169 8.95 -5.11 8.92
N TYR A 170 7.82 -4.47 8.58
CA TYR A 170 7.20 -4.65 7.28
C TYR A 170 8.11 -4.14 6.15
N TRP A 171 8.65 -2.92 6.20
CA TRP A 171 9.47 -2.46 5.08
C TRP A 171 10.79 -3.23 4.94
N LEU A 172 11.32 -3.80 6.03
CA LEU A 172 12.43 -4.74 5.98
C LEU A 172 12.04 -6.08 5.33
N HIS A 173 10.84 -6.62 5.62
CA HIS A 173 10.37 -7.89 5.01
C HIS A 173 10.30 -7.81 3.49
N ALA A 174 10.05 -6.62 2.94
CA ALA A 174 9.97 -6.43 1.50
C ALA A 174 11.30 -6.71 0.79
N LEU A 175 12.45 -6.65 1.48
CA LEU A 175 13.76 -6.93 0.89
C LEU A 175 13.95 -8.39 0.47
N PRO A 176 13.82 -9.41 1.36
CA PRO A 176 13.86 -10.80 0.95
C PRO A 176 12.69 -11.17 0.04
N GLU A 177 11.54 -10.49 0.14
CA GLU A 177 10.38 -10.75 -0.70
C GLU A 177 10.67 -10.49 -2.19
N ILE A 178 11.50 -9.49 -2.52
CA ILE A 178 11.99 -9.27 -3.90
C ILE A 178 12.63 -10.55 -4.47
N TYR A 179 13.38 -11.26 -3.63
CA TYR A 179 14.02 -12.51 -3.98
C TYR A 179 13.03 -13.67 -4.06
N PHE A 180 12.14 -13.83 -3.05
CA PHE A 180 11.14 -14.90 -3.02
C PHE A 180 10.16 -14.83 -4.20
N GLN A 181 9.75 -13.62 -4.60
CA GLN A 181 8.85 -13.40 -5.74
C GLN A 181 9.55 -13.50 -7.11
N LYS A 182 10.88 -13.65 -7.13
CA LYS A 182 11.70 -13.64 -8.36
C LYS A 182 11.39 -12.41 -9.24
N VAL A 183 11.39 -11.23 -8.61
CA VAL A 183 11.14 -9.96 -9.30
C VAL A 183 12.13 -9.78 -10.45
N ARG A 184 11.63 -9.26 -11.59
CA ARG A 184 12.47 -9.03 -12.77
C ARG A 184 13.56 -8.00 -12.46
N LYS A 185 14.77 -8.22 -12.97
CA LYS A 185 15.95 -7.38 -12.68
C LYS A 185 15.71 -5.90 -12.98
N GLU A 186 14.94 -5.57 -14.02
CA GLU A 186 14.62 -4.18 -14.34
C GLU A 186 13.67 -3.49 -13.32
N GLU A 187 12.94 -4.25 -12.50
CA GLU A 187 12.03 -3.71 -11.50
C GLU A 187 12.66 -3.56 -10.11
N ILE A 188 13.75 -4.29 -9.82
CA ILE A 188 14.43 -4.28 -8.52
C ILE A 188 14.85 -2.87 -8.08
N PRO A 189 15.53 -2.04 -8.90
CA PRO A 189 15.97 -0.71 -8.45
C PRO A 189 14.81 0.18 -8.03
N ARG A 190 13.68 0.08 -8.75
CA ARG A 190 12.46 0.83 -8.42
C ARG A 190 11.92 0.39 -7.07
N GLN A 191 11.77 -0.92 -6.83
CA GLN A 191 11.22 -1.43 -5.57
C GLN A 191 12.15 -1.11 -4.39
N LEU A 192 13.46 -1.29 -4.56
CA LEU A 192 14.44 -0.97 -3.54
C LEU A 192 14.42 0.52 -3.17
N GLN A 193 14.31 1.41 -4.16
CA GLN A 193 14.18 2.85 -3.89
C GLN A 193 12.95 3.15 -3.01
N TYR A 194 11.80 2.54 -3.31
CA TYR A 194 10.59 2.71 -2.49
C TYR A 194 10.78 2.19 -1.06
N ILE A 195 11.35 0.99 -0.91
CA ILE A 195 11.62 0.38 0.41
C ILE A 195 12.56 1.27 1.23
N CYS A 196 13.68 1.70 0.64
CA CYS A 196 14.65 2.56 1.30
C CYS A 196 14.03 3.90 1.73
N LEU A 197 13.17 4.50 0.89
CA LEU A 197 12.49 5.75 1.25
C LEU A 197 11.58 5.55 2.48
N TYR A 198 10.80 4.47 2.54
CA TYR A 198 9.97 4.19 3.73
C TYR A 198 10.82 3.95 4.97
N LEU A 199 11.84 3.08 4.89
CA LEU A 199 12.74 2.82 6.02
C LEU A 199 13.41 4.09 6.52
N LEU A 200 13.87 4.96 5.61
CA LEU A 200 14.51 6.22 5.95
C LEU A 200 13.56 7.18 6.66
N HIS A 201 12.35 7.39 6.16
CA HIS A 201 11.39 8.32 6.77
C HIS A 201 10.87 7.81 8.12
N ILE A 202 10.58 6.51 8.22
CA ILE A 202 10.09 5.89 9.46
C ILE A 202 11.20 5.92 10.53
N SER A 203 12.43 5.55 10.16
CA SER A 203 13.57 5.60 11.09
C SER A 203 13.91 7.03 11.51
N ALA A 204 13.88 8.00 10.58
CA ALA A 204 14.13 9.40 10.92
C ALA A 204 13.09 9.93 11.92
N ALA A 205 11.81 9.63 11.71
CA ALA A 205 10.76 10.05 12.64
C ALA A 205 10.89 9.38 14.02
N TYR A 206 11.27 8.10 14.04
CA TYR A 206 11.44 7.32 15.28
C TYR A 206 12.67 7.77 16.08
N LEU A 207 13.84 7.82 15.44
CA LEU A 207 15.13 8.10 16.08
C LEU A 207 15.31 9.58 16.46
N LEU A 208 14.64 10.50 15.77
CA LEU A 208 14.72 11.95 16.09
C LEU A 208 13.61 12.41 17.05
N ASN A 209 12.85 11.49 17.66
CA ASN A 209 11.71 11.79 18.54
C ASN A 209 10.63 12.69 17.89
N LEU A 210 10.45 12.56 16.56
CA LEU A 210 9.45 13.26 15.75
C LEU A 210 8.21 12.38 15.51
N SER A 211 7.90 11.48 16.44
CA SER A 211 6.88 10.45 16.26
C SER A 211 5.48 10.99 15.97
N PRO A 212 4.99 12.09 16.59
CA PRO A 212 3.67 12.63 16.24
C PRO A 212 3.60 13.11 14.79
N VAL A 213 4.60 13.88 14.33
CA VAL A 213 4.70 14.33 12.93
C VAL A 213 4.77 13.13 12.00
N GLY A 214 5.69 12.20 12.25
CA GLY A 214 5.89 11.03 11.41
C GLY A 214 4.63 10.15 11.30
N LEU A 215 3.88 9.99 12.39
CA LEU A 215 2.65 9.20 12.41
C LEU A 215 1.57 9.82 11.52
N VAL A 216 1.36 11.14 11.61
CA VAL A 216 0.42 11.85 10.72
C VAL A 216 0.85 11.72 9.26
N LEU A 217 2.14 11.91 8.97
CA LEU A 217 2.66 11.77 7.60
C LEU A 217 2.50 10.35 7.05
N LEU A 218 2.75 9.32 7.86
CA LEU A 218 2.56 7.93 7.47
C LEU A 218 1.08 7.61 7.23
N CYS A 219 0.18 8.09 8.10
CA CYS A 219 -1.26 7.92 7.91
C CYS A 219 -1.72 8.50 6.56
N LEU A 220 -1.33 9.75 6.28
CA LEU A 220 -1.63 10.45 5.03
C LEU A 220 -1.06 9.70 3.81
N GLN A 221 0.22 9.29 3.90
CA GLN A 221 0.89 8.53 2.85
C GLN A 221 0.18 7.20 2.57
N TYR A 222 -0.13 6.41 3.61
CA TYR A 222 -0.77 5.12 3.47
C TYR A 222 -2.20 5.23 2.95
N LEU A 223 -2.97 6.24 3.35
CA LEU A 223 -4.31 6.48 2.81
C LEU A 223 -4.28 6.80 1.30
N SER A 224 -3.30 7.60 0.86
CA SER A 224 -3.11 7.91 -0.55
C SER A 224 -2.71 6.69 -1.37
N GLU A 225 -1.80 5.85 -0.86
CA GLU A 225 -1.38 4.60 -1.54
C GLU A 225 -2.49 3.54 -1.53
N LEU A 226 -3.27 3.45 -0.45
CA LEU A 226 -4.44 2.57 -0.38
C LEU A 226 -5.42 2.89 -1.51
N GLY A 227 -5.74 4.17 -1.71
CA GLY A 227 -6.61 4.61 -2.80
C GLY A 227 -6.07 4.20 -4.19
N PHE A 228 -4.75 4.29 -4.39
CA PHE A 228 -4.10 3.84 -5.63
C PHE A 228 -4.30 2.33 -5.86
N HIS A 229 -3.99 1.53 -4.83
CA HIS A 229 -4.02 0.08 -4.93
C HIS A 229 -5.44 -0.46 -5.08
N ILE A 230 -6.42 0.16 -4.40
CA ILE A 230 -7.85 -0.12 -4.60
C ILE A 230 -8.22 0.17 -6.07
N ALA A 231 -7.96 1.38 -6.57
CA ALA A 231 -8.29 1.74 -7.95
C ALA A 231 -7.67 0.77 -8.98
N ARG A 232 -6.42 0.34 -8.73
CA ARG A 232 -5.69 -0.59 -9.59
C ARG A 232 -6.28 -2.01 -9.57
N ILE A 233 -6.69 -2.52 -8.40
CA ILE A 233 -7.33 -3.84 -8.26
C ILE A 233 -8.68 -3.87 -8.97
N PHE A 234 -9.51 -2.83 -8.78
CA PHE A 234 -10.80 -2.72 -9.47
C PHE A 234 -10.64 -2.61 -10.97
N TYR A 235 -9.67 -1.81 -11.45
CA TYR A 235 -9.37 -1.70 -12.87
C TYR A 235 -8.93 -3.03 -13.52
N PHE A 236 -8.17 -3.86 -12.80
CA PHE A 236 -7.80 -5.18 -13.31
C PHE A 236 -8.97 -6.17 -13.34
N THR A 237 -9.97 -5.97 -12.48
CA THR A 237 -11.19 -6.78 -12.46
C THR A 237 -12.14 -6.38 -13.57
N ASP A 238 -12.36 -5.07 -13.74
CA ASP A 238 -13.17 -4.50 -14.80
C ASP A 238 -12.63 -3.12 -15.19
N GLU A 239 -12.23 -3.01 -16.46
CA GLU A 239 -11.62 -1.81 -17.04
C GLU A 239 -12.59 -0.62 -17.11
N SER A 240 -13.89 -0.80 -16.84
CA SER A 240 -14.89 0.27 -16.72
C SER A 240 -14.64 1.22 -15.53
N HIS A 241 -13.88 0.79 -14.52
CA HIS A 241 -13.63 1.52 -13.27
C HIS A 241 -12.56 2.61 -13.38
N GLN A 242 -12.32 3.18 -14.56
CA GLN A 242 -11.28 4.20 -14.78
C GLN A 242 -11.47 5.44 -13.89
N LYS A 243 -12.73 5.78 -13.56
CA LYS A 243 -13.08 6.93 -12.70
C LYS A 243 -12.42 6.85 -11.31
N MET A 244 -12.11 5.65 -10.82
CA MET A 244 -11.43 5.48 -9.53
C MET A 244 -10.01 6.05 -9.54
N PHE A 245 -9.33 6.05 -10.70
CA PHE A 245 -8.02 6.70 -10.82
C PHE A 245 -8.12 8.21 -10.79
N ASP A 246 -9.24 8.80 -11.20
CA ASP A 246 -9.42 10.25 -11.13
C ASP A 246 -9.70 10.69 -9.69
N LEU A 247 -10.51 9.92 -8.94
CA LEU A 247 -10.68 10.12 -7.49
C LEU A 247 -9.34 9.98 -6.75
N TRP A 248 -8.57 8.93 -7.06
CA TRP A 248 -7.23 8.76 -6.50
C TRP A 248 -6.31 9.93 -6.87
N ALA A 249 -6.35 10.42 -8.11
CA ALA A 249 -5.50 11.51 -8.56
C ALA A 249 -5.75 12.81 -7.76
N VAL A 250 -7.02 13.12 -7.46
CA VAL A 250 -7.38 14.26 -6.60
C VAL A 250 -6.85 14.04 -5.18
N ASN A 251 -7.12 12.86 -4.60
CA ASN A 251 -6.66 12.53 -3.25
C ASN A 251 -5.13 12.54 -3.13
N PHE A 252 -4.42 12.08 -4.16
CA PHE A 252 -2.96 12.06 -4.23
C PHE A 252 -2.41 13.48 -4.12
N VAL A 253 -2.87 14.41 -4.97
CA VAL A 253 -2.41 15.81 -4.96
C VAL A 253 -2.74 16.47 -3.63
N PHE A 254 -3.97 16.30 -3.13
CA PHE A 254 -4.38 16.83 -1.83
C PHE A 254 -3.46 16.34 -0.70
N THR A 255 -3.18 15.04 -0.65
CA THR A 255 -2.28 14.45 0.36
C THR A 255 -0.89 15.07 0.30
N ARG A 256 -0.35 15.34 -0.90
CA ARG A 256 0.97 15.97 -1.05
C ARG A 256 0.98 17.39 -0.51
N MET A 257 -0.04 18.18 -0.81
CA MET A 257 -0.19 19.55 -0.32
C MET A 257 -0.23 19.56 1.21
N VAL A 258 -1.12 18.75 1.81
CA VAL A 258 -1.25 18.65 3.27
C VAL A 258 0.07 18.19 3.91
N THR A 259 0.73 17.19 3.34
CA THR A 259 2.03 16.68 3.84
C THR A 259 3.10 17.77 3.87
N LEU A 260 3.25 18.52 2.78
CA LEU A 260 4.22 19.62 2.71
C LEU A 260 3.87 20.72 3.71
N THR A 261 2.61 21.16 3.75
CA THR A 261 2.16 22.19 4.69
C THR A 261 2.42 21.78 6.14
N LEU A 262 2.08 20.55 6.53
CA LEU A 262 2.29 20.05 7.90
C LEU A 262 3.77 19.98 8.28
N VAL A 263 4.64 19.54 7.38
CA VAL A 263 6.09 19.45 7.67
C VAL A 263 6.71 20.84 7.80
N PHE A 264 6.36 21.77 6.93
CA PHE A 264 6.82 23.16 7.08
C PHE A 264 6.27 23.81 8.34
N LEU A 265 5.00 23.56 8.67
CA LEU A 265 4.39 24.08 9.89
C LEU A 265 5.06 23.50 11.15
N ALA A 266 5.15 22.18 11.28
CA ALA A 266 5.64 21.53 12.48
C ALA A 266 7.16 21.65 12.64
N VAL A 267 7.93 21.30 11.62
CA VAL A 267 9.41 21.28 11.70
C VAL A 267 9.99 22.64 11.33
N GLY A 268 9.46 23.30 10.29
CA GLY A 268 9.99 24.56 9.79
C GLY A 268 9.66 25.78 10.65
N PHE A 269 8.46 25.83 11.23
CA PHE A 269 8.03 26.95 12.07
C PHE A 269 7.87 26.58 13.55
N GLY A 270 7.19 25.49 13.86
CA GLY A 270 6.89 25.05 15.23
C GLY A 270 8.16 24.79 16.03
N LEU A 271 8.94 23.79 15.62
CA LEU A 271 10.23 23.48 16.26
C LEU A 271 11.24 24.62 16.14
N ALA A 272 11.18 25.44 15.08
CA ALA A 272 12.06 26.59 14.90
C ALA A 272 11.83 27.72 15.91
N ARG A 273 10.62 27.82 16.47
CA ARG A 273 10.24 28.83 17.47
C ARG A 273 10.22 28.29 18.88
N ALA A 274 10.37 26.98 19.07
CA ALA A 274 10.44 26.37 20.40
C ALA A 274 11.70 26.83 21.14
N GLU A 275 11.59 27.03 22.46
CA GLU A 275 12.68 27.57 23.29
C GLU A 275 13.86 26.60 23.43
N ASN A 276 13.60 25.29 23.29
CA ASN A 276 14.57 24.21 23.46
C ASN A 276 15.46 23.97 22.23
N GLN A 277 16.00 25.04 21.64
CA GLN A 277 16.98 24.94 20.55
C GLN A 277 18.28 24.32 21.07
N GLY A 278 18.70 23.19 20.51
CA GLY A 278 19.93 22.53 20.95
C GLY A 278 20.03 21.08 20.50
N LEU A 279 21.19 20.49 20.78
CA LEU A 279 21.45 19.06 20.62
C LEU A 279 21.81 18.49 21.99
N ASP A 280 20.97 17.60 22.50
CA ASP A 280 21.16 16.88 23.76
C ASP A 280 20.76 15.41 23.54
N TRP A 281 21.75 14.53 23.57
CA TRP A 281 21.56 13.10 23.33
C TRP A 281 20.88 12.41 24.51
N ASP A 282 21.16 12.86 25.74
CA ASP A 282 20.64 12.25 26.96
C ASP A 282 19.16 12.58 27.12
N MET A 283 18.78 13.82 26.79
CA MET A 283 17.38 14.27 26.78
C MET A 283 16.64 13.94 25.47
N GLY A 284 17.32 13.35 24.48
CA GLY A 284 16.74 13.04 23.17
C GLY A 284 16.30 14.27 22.37
N ASN A 285 16.88 15.44 22.63
CA ASN A 285 16.59 16.68 21.93
C ASN A 285 17.49 16.84 20.71
N PHE A 286 16.89 16.80 19.52
CA PHE A 286 17.58 16.98 18.25
C PHE A 286 17.19 18.29 17.54
N ASN A 287 16.64 19.27 18.27
CA ASN A 287 16.11 20.50 17.72
C ASN A 287 17.20 21.51 17.33
N THR A 288 17.96 21.19 16.28
CA THR A 288 18.95 22.08 15.67
C THR A 288 18.61 22.38 14.23
N VAL A 289 19.06 23.54 13.71
CA VAL A 289 18.94 23.87 12.28
C VAL A 289 19.57 22.79 11.40
N LEU A 290 20.70 22.21 11.84
CA LEU A 290 21.41 21.16 11.11
C LEU A 290 20.62 19.85 10.97
N ILE A 291 19.65 19.58 11.85
CA ILE A 291 18.79 18.39 11.75
C ILE A 291 17.46 18.75 11.09
N ARG A 292 16.87 19.90 11.43
CA ARG A 292 15.61 20.35 10.84
C ARG A 292 15.69 20.53 9.33
N MET A 293 16.76 21.17 8.83
CA MET A 293 16.88 21.45 7.40
C MET A 293 16.99 20.16 6.56
N PRO A 294 17.80 19.15 6.93
CA PRO A 294 17.75 17.84 6.28
C PRO A 294 16.42 17.12 6.36
N VAL A 295 15.71 17.17 7.51
CA VAL A 295 14.36 16.56 7.62
C VAL A 295 13.37 17.23 6.65
N LEU A 296 13.34 18.57 6.64
CA LEU A 296 12.51 19.34 5.70
C LEU A 296 12.88 19.02 4.25
N LEU A 297 14.17 18.98 3.93
CA LEU A 297 14.68 18.69 2.58
C LEU A 297 14.32 17.27 2.16
N LEU A 298 14.55 16.27 3.01
CA LEU A 298 14.26 14.86 2.75
C LEU A 298 12.79 14.66 2.39
N VAL A 299 11.88 15.20 3.22
CA VAL A 299 10.45 15.09 2.95
C VAL A 299 10.11 15.84 1.66
N SER A 300 10.56 17.09 1.52
CA SER A 300 10.22 17.94 0.37
C SER A 300 10.71 17.37 -0.96
N LEU A 301 11.93 16.83 -1.01
CA LEU A 301 12.47 16.15 -2.18
C LEU A 301 11.68 14.89 -2.51
N THR A 302 11.31 14.10 -1.51
CA THR A 302 10.50 12.89 -1.70
C THR A 302 9.11 13.23 -2.24
N GLN A 303 8.45 14.25 -1.67
CA GLN A 303 7.15 14.71 -2.16
C GLN A 303 7.24 15.27 -3.59
N SER A 304 8.27 16.06 -3.88
CA SER A 304 8.51 16.63 -5.20
C SER A 304 8.79 15.54 -6.24
N TRP A 305 9.56 14.53 -5.88
CA TRP A 305 9.83 13.37 -6.75
C TRP A 305 8.55 12.57 -7.05
N LEU A 306 7.70 12.34 -6.05
CA LEU A 306 6.40 11.68 -6.23
C LEU A 306 5.47 12.50 -7.13
N LEU A 307 5.38 13.82 -6.90
CA LEU A 307 4.61 14.74 -7.75
C LEU A 307 5.13 14.75 -9.18
N TRP A 308 6.44 14.80 -9.38
CA TRP A 308 7.06 14.76 -10.69
C TRP A 308 6.71 13.47 -11.44
N LYS A 309 6.78 12.32 -10.75
CA LYS A 309 6.36 11.02 -11.33
C LYS A 309 4.88 11.02 -11.70
N PHE A 310 4.02 11.56 -10.83
CA PHE A 310 2.59 11.69 -11.08
C PHE A 310 2.30 12.61 -12.28
N ILE A 311 2.92 13.79 -12.36
CA ILE A 311 2.74 14.73 -13.47
C ILE A 311 3.18 14.08 -14.78
N ARG A 312 4.35 13.42 -14.82
CA ARG A 312 4.80 12.70 -16.03
C ARG A 312 3.81 11.61 -16.45
N PHE A 313 3.25 10.88 -15.49
CA PHE A 313 2.22 9.88 -15.75
C PHE A 313 0.94 10.51 -16.30
N GLN A 314 0.44 11.59 -15.69
CA GLN A 314 -0.76 12.30 -16.14
C GLN A 314 -0.58 12.94 -17.52
N LEU A 315 0.57 13.55 -17.79
CA LEU A 315 0.91 14.11 -19.11
C LEU A 315 1.01 13.02 -20.18
N LYS A 316 1.51 11.83 -19.84
CA LYS A 316 1.49 10.68 -20.75
C LYS A 316 0.05 10.24 -21.06
N ARG A 317 -0.76 10.02 -20.02
CA ARG A 317 -2.17 9.63 -20.12
C ARG A 317 -2.98 10.63 -20.95
N TRP A 318 -2.77 11.93 -20.72
CA TRP A 318 -3.45 12.99 -21.45
C TRP A 318 -3.04 13.05 -22.93
N ARG A 319 -1.75 12.86 -23.24
CA ARG A 319 -1.28 12.76 -24.63
C ARG A 319 -1.91 11.57 -25.36
N GLU A 320 -1.92 10.40 -24.73
CA GLU A 320 -2.54 9.19 -25.29
C GLU A 320 -4.05 9.41 -25.55
N PHE A 321 -4.76 9.98 -24.58
CA PHE A 321 -6.18 10.31 -24.74
C PHE A 321 -6.43 11.30 -25.89
N ARG A 322 -5.60 12.34 -26.04
CA ARG A 322 -5.71 13.27 -27.19
C ARG A 322 -5.44 12.58 -28.53
N HIS A 323 -4.44 11.70 -28.59
CA HIS A 323 -4.17 10.92 -29.81
C HIS A 323 -5.34 9.99 -30.17
N GLU A 324 -5.94 9.32 -29.18
CA GLU A 324 -7.13 8.50 -29.39
C GLU A 324 -8.33 9.33 -29.86
N GLN A 325 -8.57 10.50 -29.28
CA GLN A 325 -9.65 11.38 -29.73
C GLN A 325 -9.43 11.87 -31.17
N VAL A 326 -8.21 12.26 -31.53
CA VAL A 326 -7.88 12.66 -32.91
C VAL A 326 -8.05 11.48 -33.86
N ALA A 327 -7.62 10.28 -33.49
CA ALA A 327 -7.81 9.07 -34.29
C ALA A 327 -9.30 8.74 -34.48
N ARG A 328 -10.12 8.83 -33.42
CA ARG A 328 -11.58 8.63 -33.49
C ARG A 328 -12.26 9.66 -34.38
N LYS A 329 -11.91 10.94 -34.27
CA LYS A 329 -12.42 12.01 -35.15
C LYS A 329 -12.04 11.77 -36.62
N ARG A 330 -10.80 11.35 -36.89
CA ARG A 330 -10.34 10.98 -38.24
C ARG A 330 -11.06 9.75 -38.79
N ALA A 331 -11.35 8.75 -37.96
CA ALA A 331 -12.10 7.56 -38.35
C ALA A 331 -13.57 7.90 -38.66
N ALA A 332 -14.20 8.74 -37.84
CA ALA A 332 -15.57 9.23 -38.09
C ALA A 332 -15.65 10.07 -39.37
N ALA A 333 -14.66 10.92 -39.65
CA ALA A 333 -14.61 11.71 -40.88
C ALA A 333 -14.41 10.87 -42.16
N LYS A 334 -13.81 9.67 -42.05
CA LYS A 334 -13.64 8.73 -43.16
C LYS A 334 -14.89 7.87 -43.42
N GLN A 335 -15.86 7.84 -42.50
CA GLN A 335 -17.16 7.23 -42.75
C GLN A 335 -18.04 8.25 -43.49
N THR A 336 -17.95 8.26 -44.82
CA THR A 336 -18.92 8.97 -45.68
C THR A 336 -20.34 8.49 -45.35
N PRO A 337 -21.34 9.39 -45.24
CA PRO A 337 -22.72 8.95 -45.07
C PRO A 337 -23.12 8.15 -46.31
N ARG A 338 -23.58 6.90 -46.12
CA ARG A 338 -24.22 6.14 -47.21
C ARG A 338 -25.35 7.01 -47.79
N PRO A 339 -25.40 7.26 -49.10
CA PRO A 339 -26.52 7.99 -49.67
C PRO A 339 -27.78 7.15 -49.44
N LEU A 340 -28.76 7.74 -48.73
CA LEU A 340 -30.10 7.20 -48.67
C LEU A 340 -30.62 7.10 -50.11
N LYS A 341 -30.74 5.88 -50.63
CA LYS A 341 -31.50 5.61 -51.85
C LYS A 341 -32.92 6.12 -51.60
N ARG A 342 -33.28 7.18 -52.32
CA ARG A 342 -34.63 7.68 -52.44
C ARG A 342 -35.41 6.69 -53.30
N ASP A 343 -36.04 5.71 -52.67
CA ASP A 343 -37.01 4.85 -53.36
C ASP A 343 -38.33 5.63 -53.47
N SER A 344 -38.49 6.28 -54.61
CA SER A 344 -39.77 6.73 -55.13
C SER A 344 -40.49 5.54 -55.76
N ILE A 345 -41.50 4.97 -55.09
CA ILE A 345 -42.49 4.08 -55.70
C ILE A 345 -43.86 4.40 -55.11
N GLY A 346 -44.81 4.68 -56.00
CA GLY A 346 -46.15 5.17 -55.73
C GLY A 346 -47.05 4.20 -54.99
N HIS A 347 -48.03 4.77 -54.31
CA HIS A 347 -49.08 4.06 -53.60
C HIS A 347 -50.38 4.19 -54.40
N HIS A 348 -50.78 3.10 -55.05
CA HIS A 348 -52.14 2.93 -55.57
C HIS A 348 -52.59 1.47 -55.37
N GLU A 349 -53.86 1.35 -55.01
CA GLU A 349 -54.76 0.17 -55.06
C GLU A 349 -54.87 -0.77 -53.85
N ASN A 350 -55.80 -0.40 -52.95
CA ASN A 350 -57.07 -1.09 -52.65
C ASN A 350 -57.15 -2.63 -52.78
N GLY A 351 -57.15 -3.27 -51.60
CA GLY A 351 -58.17 -4.21 -51.13
C GLY A 351 -58.80 -5.22 -52.09
N ALA A 352 -58.31 -6.45 -52.06
CA ALA A 352 -59.04 -7.64 -52.52
C ALA A 352 -59.45 -8.50 -51.31
N ILE A 353 -60.75 -8.61 -51.07
CA ILE A 353 -61.38 -9.56 -50.16
C ILE A 353 -61.35 -10.94 -50.81
N LYS A 354 -60.78 -11.94 -50.12
CA LYS A 354 -61.36 -13.29 -50.06
C LYS A 354 -60.77 -14.09 -48.90
N ALA A 355 -61.65 -14.44 -47.98
CA ALA A 355 -61.45 -15.47 -46.99
C ALA A 355 -61.37 -16.83 -47.68
N GLU A 356 -60.47 -17.70 -47.24
CA GLU A 356 -60.85 -18.94 -46.56
C GLU A 356 -59.63 -19.81 -46.20
N ASN A 357 -59.73 -20.38 -45.00
CA ASN A 357 -59.31 -21.71 -44.62
C ASN A 357 -57.81 -22.03 -44.51
N GLY A 358 -57.41 -22.33 -43.26
CA GLY A 358 -56.70 -23.59 -43.01
C GLY A 358 -55.41 -23.47 -42.22
N THR A 359 -55.51 -23.76 -40.93
CA THR A 359 -54.53 -24.56 -40.16
C THR A 359 -53.10 -24.03 -39.97
N SER A 360 -52.83 -23.49 -38.77
CA SER A 360 -51.57 -23.69 -38.03
C SER A 360 -51.47 -25.20 -37.64
N PRO A 361 -50.30 -25.87 -37.45
CA PRO A 361 -49.13 -25.32 -36.74
C PRO A 361 -47.71 -25.84 -37.07
N ARG A 362 -46.74 -25.02 -36.61
CA ARG A 362 -45.41 -25.36 -36.02
C ARG A 362 -44.26 -25.94 -36.88
N PRO A 363 -42.99 -25.75 -36.42
CA PRO A 363 -41.81 -25.58 -37.26
C PRO A 363 -40.93 -26.83 -37.33
N LYS A 364 -40.07 -26.91 -38.36
CA LYS A 364 -38.89 -27.79 -38.35
C LYS A 364 -37.64 -27.07 -38.87
N LYS A 365 -36.66 -26.95 -37.97
CA LYS A 365 -35.22 -26.85 -38.26
C LYS A 365 -34.77 -28.05 -39.11
N ILE A 366 -33.93 -27.85 -40.13
CA ILE A 366 -32.86 -28.80 -40.51
C ILE A 366 -31.62 -28.01 -40.99
N LYS A 367 -30.46 -28.52 -40.59
CA LYS A 367 -29.08 -28.04 -40.82
C LYS A 367 -28.50 -28.54 -42.17
N THR A 368 -27.59 -27.74 -42.74
CA THR A 368 -26.31 -28.06 -43.45
C THR A 368 -26.36 -28.97 -44.70
N PRO A 369 -25.35 -28.97 -45.60
CA PRO A 369 -23.89 -29.05 -45.34
C PRO A 369 -23.19 -27.72 -45.04
#